data_AF-A0A1H9BQH6-F1
#
_entry.id   AF-A0A1H9BQH6-F1
#
_cell.length_a   1.000
_cell.length_b   1.000
_cell.length_c   1.000
_cell.angle_alpha   90.00
_cell.angle_beta   90.00
_cell.angle_gamma   90.00
#
_symmetry.space_group_name_H-M   'P 1'
#
loop_
_entity.id
_entity.type
_entity.pdbx_description
1 polymer ?
#
loop_
_entity_poly.entity_id
_entity_poly.type
_entity_poly.pdbx_seq_one_letter_code
_entity_poly.pdbx_strand_id
1 'polypeptide(L)'
;MNAFLRWFFVFISEMLKGFKEIVSGISQGFMQIFNIKNYIKIFKSYSTQFSAVSWVLAIIAIIIVVAIWVLLFFLIIFAIRKYIRFRHSIVSNEDLLEEISLLQRRVMKMAKEKDEIMAMKVAQIGLATGNGNFALDTNAAYISDSGAEGEGEEGEGKIAEEGVIMTNERRFTKLLDVDNFYKHSYTPPQYDDSITLEQFCDNFRNFACSKMNLYYEINTVRLFVAGMASTKLIILQGISGTGKTSLPYSFGKYLGVDTTIASVQPSWRDRTELFGYFNEFTKNYNETEFLKRVYAAGYNDDINFVLLDEMNIARIEYYFAEMLSILEMPNADEWELDIVSNVWSTDPEKIPRGKLHIPQNIWYVGTANNDDSTYAISDKVYDRAQPINLDAKGVQFEAPATEHVTVSFSHLNALFEEAFEKYPISQENLKKIHQLDLWVIEKLRVAFGNRIIKQMSLFVPVYVACGGDELDGIDYVLATKIFRKFESLNLAMLRDELKELIVYMNKSFGKGKMKESIEYLERLRKLF
;
A
#
# COMPACT_ATOMS: atom_id res chain seq x y z
N MET A 1 -4.16 -58.21 -25.52
CA MET A 1 -4.24 -57.94 -24.06
C MET A 1 -3.24 -58.74 -23.23
N ASN A 2 -3.00 -60.04 -23.50
CA ASN A 2 -2.12 -60.89 -22.69
C ASN A 2 -0.61 -60.55 -22.71
N ALA A 3 -0.08 -60.02 -23.83
CA ALA A 3 1.34 -59.67 -23.93
C ALA A 3 1.68 -58.39 -23.13
N PHE A 4 0.82 -57.38 -23.19
CA PHE A 4 0.99 -56.12 -22.46
C PHE A 4 0.91 -56.31 -20.95
N LEU A 5 -0.08 -57.09 -20.46
CA LEU A 5 -0.21 -57.36 -19.03
C LEU A 5 0.99 -58.15 -18.48
N ARG A 6 1.52 -59.11 -19.25
CA ARG A 6 2.77 -59.80 -18.87
C ARG A 6 3.96 -58.85 -18.83
N TRP A 7 4.14 -58.01 -19.84
CA TRP A 7 5.21 -57.02 -19.84
C TRP A 7 5.07 -56.02 -18.68
N PHE A 8 3.86 -55.50 -18.43
CA PHE A 8 3.58 -54.54 -17.36
C PHE A 8 3.86 -55.14 -15.98
N PHE A 9 3.46 -56.41 -15.75
CA PHE A 9 3.73 -57.07 -14.48
C PHE A 9 5.23 -57.29 -14.26
N VAL A 10 5.97 -57.66 -15.31
CA VAL A 10 7.44 -57.79 -15.25
C VAL A 10 8.09 -56.43 -14.99
N PHE A 11 7.66 -55.38 -15.71
CA PHE A 11 8.17 -54.01 -15.57
C PHE A 11 7.94 -53.44 -14.17
N ILE A 12 6.72 -53.54 -13.64
CA ILE A 12 6.38 -53.10 -12.28
C ILE A 12 7.10 -53.93 -11.23
N SER A 13 7.23 -55.25 -11.43
CA SER A 13 7.96 -56.09 -10.49
C SER A 13 9.42 -55.69 -10.35
N GLU A 14 10.06 -55.24 -11.43
CA GLU A 14 11.46 -54.78 -11.40
C GLU A 14 11.60 -53.43 -10.68
N MET A 15 10.66 -52.51 -10.90
CA MET A 15 10.60 -51.24 -10.16
C MET A 15 10.33 -51.45 -8.66
N LEU A 16 9.42 -52.38 -8.31
CA LEU A 16 9.11 -52.72 -6.91
C LEU A 16 10.27 -53.42 -6.21
N LYS A 17 11.12 -54.18 -6.91
CA LYS A 17 12.36 -54.72 -6.34
C LYS A 17 13.30 -53.60 -5.92
N GLY A 18 13.50 -52.57 -6.76
CA GLY A 18 14.31 -51.41 -6.40
C GLY A 18 13.76 -50.66 -5.18
N PHE A 19 12.44 -50.49 -5.10
CA PHE A 19 11.79 -49.87 -3.93
C PHE A 19 11.96 -50.72 -2.66
N LYS A 20 11.85 -52.05 -2.79
CA LYS A 20 12.09 -52.99 -1.68
C LYS A 20 13.53 -52.95 -1.21
N GLU A 21 14.50 -52.83 -2.11
CA GLU A 21 15.92 -52.69 -1.77
C GLU A 21 16.17 -51.40 -0.99
N ILE A 22 15.63 -50.26 -1.45
CA ILE A 22 15.74 -48.97 -0.74
C ILE A 22 15.18 -49.06 0.68
N VAL A 23 13.97 -49.60 0.84
CA VAL A 23 13.33 -49.74 2.16
C VAL A 23 14.10 -50.71 3.06
N SER A 24 14.58 -51.83 2.49
CA SER A 24 15.42 -52.77 3.23
C SER A 24 16.76 -52.17 3.65
N GLY A 25 17.36 -51.32 2.81
CA GLY A 25 18.62 -50.61 3.10
C GLY A 25 18.44 -49.58 4.22
N ILE A 26 17.33 -48.84 4.23
CA ILE A 26 16.99 -47.92 5.33
C ILE A 26 16.78 -48.71 6.63
N SER A 27 16.06 -49.83 6.58
CA SER A 27 15.81 -50.68 7.74
C SER A 27 17.10 -51.32 8.30
N GLN A 28 17.96 -51.84 7.41
CA GLN A 28 19.26 -52.39 7.78
C GLN A 28 20.20 -51.31 8.34
N GLY A 29 20.21 -50.11 7.75
CA GLY A 29 20.96 -48.97 8.26
C GLY A 29 20.51 -48.57 9.67
N PHE A 30 19.20 -48.55 9.92
CA PHE A 30 18.65 -48.29 11.25
C PHE A 30 19.03 -49.39 12.25
N MET A 31 18.93 -50.67 11.88
CA MET A 31 19.38 -51.78 12.73
C MET A 31 20.89 -51.73 13.05
N GLN A 32 21.71 -51.28 12.11
CA GLN A 32 23.16 -51.14 12.31
C GLN A 32 23.49 -49.99 13.27
N ILE A 33 22.82 -48.85 13.14
CA ILE A 33 22.98 -47.68 14.02
C ILE A 33 22.64 -48.02 15.47
N PHE A 34 21.63 -48.86 15.71
CA PHE A 34 21.19 -49.23 17.06
C PHE A 34 21.74 -50.59 17.54
N ASN A 35 22.76 -51.15 16.89
CA ASN A 35 23.38 -52.42 17.30
C ASN A 35 24.35 -52.21 18.49
N ILE A 36 23.79 -51.90 19.66
CA ILE A 36 24.51 -51.61 20.92
C ILE A 36 25.47 -52.76 21.30
N LYS A 37 25.12 -54.01 21.01
CA LYS A 37 25.97 -55.17 21.29
C LYS A 37 27.29 -55.12 20.52
N ASN A 38 27.28 -54.65 19.27
CA ASN A 38 28.48 -54.51 18.47
C ASN A 38 29.37 -53.37 18.97
N TYR A 39 28.76 -52.23 19.34
CA TYR A 39 29.49 -51.10 19.94
C TYR A 39 30.18 -51.50 21.26
N ILE A 40 29.51 -52.28 22.12
CA ILE A 40 30.11 -52.81 23.36
C ILE A 40 31.26 -53.78 23.05
N LYS A 41 31.12 -54.63 22.02
CA LYS A 41 32.17 -55.58 21.63
C LYS A 41 33.42 -54.86 21.12
N ILE A 42 33.25 -53.82 20.30
CA ILE A 42 34.33 -52.95 19.82
C ILE A 42 34.99 -52.25 21.00
N PHE A 43 34.22 -51.64 21.90
CA PHE A 43 34.78 -51.00 23.09
C PHE A 43 35.60 -52.00 23.93
N LYS A 44 35.08 -53.21 24.14
CA LYS A 44 35.76 -54.26 24.93
C LYS A 44 37.05 -54.75 24.27
N SER A 45 37.11 -54.88 22.94
CA SER A 45 38.33 -55.31 22.25
C SER A 45 39.48 -54.31 22.33
N TYR A 46 39.17 -53.01 22.41
CA TYR A 46 40.19 -51.95 22.52
C TYR A 46 40.49 -51.55 23.97
N SER A 47 39.54 -51.76 24.90
CA SER A 47 39.69 -51.40 26.32
C SER A 47 40.83 -52.12 27.04
N THR A 48 41.31 -53.25 26.52
CA THR A 48 42.41 -54.05 27.09
C THR A 48 43.80 -53.43 26.83
N GLN A 49 43.91 -52.47 25.90
CA GLN A 49 45.16 -51.79 25.55
C GLN A 49 45.20 -50.33 26.05
N PHE A 50 44.21 -49.91 26.85
CA PHE A 50 44.10 -48.52 27.27
C PHE A 50 45.04 -48.18 28.43
N SER A 51 45.77 -47.08 28.28
CA SER A 51 46.41 -46.38 29.40
C SER A 51 45.36 -45.64 30.26
N ALA A 52 45.74 -45.20 31.47
CA ALA A 52 44.84 -44.44 32.35
C ALA A 52 44.25 -43.17 31.67
N VAL A 53 45.03 -42.50 30.82
CA VAL A 53 44.59 -41.32 30.06
C VAL A 53 43.62 -41.70 28.93
N SER A 54 43.89 -42.82 28.24
CA SER A 54 43.02 -43.33 27.17
C SER A 54 41.63 -43.71 27.68
N TRP A 55 41.54 -44.19 28.93
CA TRP A 55 40.27 -44.50 29.58
C TRP A 55 39.40 -43.26 29.81
N VAL A 56 40.01 -42.14 30.24
CA VAL A 56 39.30 -40.87 30.45
C VAL A 56 38.77 -40.31 29.12
N LEU A 57 39.60 -40.32 28.07
CA LEU A 57 39.20 -39.84 26.73
C LEU A 57 38.06 -40.69 26.13
N ALA A 58 38.09 -42.00 26.33
CA ALA A 58 37.05 -42.90 25.82
C ALA A 58 35.69 -42.65 26.50
N ILE A 59 35.68 -42.39 27.82
CA ILE A 59 34.45 -42.03 28.54
C ILE A 59 33.87 -40.71 28.02
N ILE A 60 34.73 -39.69 27.82
CA ILE A 60 34.31 -38.39 27.27
C ILE A 60 33.71 -38.55 25.86
N ALA A 61 34.35 -39.36 25.00
CA ALA A 61 33.84 -39.62 23.66
C ALA A 61 32.45 -40.29 23.67
N ILE A 62 32.22 -41.25 24.57
CA ILE A 62 30.91 -41.90 24.73
C ILE A 62 29.85 -40.88 25.18
N ILE A 63 30.18 -40.00 26.13
CA ILE A 63 29.26 -38.94 26.61
C ILE A 63 28.89 -37.99 25.47
N ILE A 64 29.85 -37.58 24.63
CA ILE A 64 29.60 -36.70 23.48
C ILE A 64 28.68 -37.37 22.46
N VAL A 65 28.92 -38.65 22.13
CA VAL A 65 28.08 -39.40 21.19
C VAL A 65 26.64 -39.52 21.71
N VAL A 66 26.47 -39.82 23.00
CA VAL A 66 25.13 -39.87 23.63
C VAL A 66 24.45 -38.49 23.59
N ALA A 67 25.18 -37.41 23.86
CA ALA A 67 24.63 -36.04 23.80
C ALA A 67 24.13 -35.66 22.40
N ILE A 68 24.85 -36.06 21.34
CA ILE A 68 24.44 -35.84 19.95
C ILE A 68 23.11 -36.56 19.66
N TRP A 69 22.95 -37.81 20.11
CA TRP A 69 21.71 -38.56 19.93
C TRP A 69 20.52 -37.96 20.69
N VAL A 70 20.73 -37.49 21.92
CA VAL A 70 19.70 -36.79 22.71
C VAL A 70 19.25 -35.51 22.01
N LEU A 71 20.18 -34.73 21.46
CA LEU A 71 19.89 -33.50 20.74
C LEU A 71 19.09 -33.76 19.45
N LEU A 72 19.46 -34.81 18.71
CA LEU A 72 18.77 -35.21 17.48
C LEU A 72 17.33 -35.67 17.78
N PHE A 73 17.13 -36.43 18.86
CA PHE A 73 15.80 -36.83 19.32
C PHE A 73 14.93 -35.62 19.73
N PHE A 74 15.52 -34.63 20.41
CA PHE A 74 14.83 -33.40 20.80
C PHE A 74 14.38 -32.58 19.57
N LEU A 75 15.23 -32.45 18.55
CA LEU A 75 14.90 -31.77 17.29
C LEU A 75 13.75 -32.45 16.55
N ILE A 76 13.71 -33.78 16.51
CA ILE A 76 12.61 -34.54 15.90
C ILE A 76 11.29 -34.28 16.65
N ILE A 77 11.30 -34.32 17.99
CA ILE A 77 10.10 -34.00 18.79
C ILE A 77 9.63 -32.57 18.52
N PHE A 78 10.55 -31.61 18.44
CA PHE A 78 10.22 -30.21 18.18
C PHE A 78 9.61 -30.03 16.78
N ALA A 79 10.14 -30.71 15.77
CA ALA A 79 9.61 -30.71 14.41
C ALA A 79 8.20 -31.31 14.35
N ILE A 80 7.95 -32.43 15.03
CA ILE A 80 6.62 -33.07 15.11
C ILE A 80 5.63 -32.15 15.84
N ARG A 81 6.02 -31.54 16.97
CA ARG A 81 5.17 -30.58 17.69
C ARG A 81 4.84 -29.36 16.84
N LYS A 82 5.82 -28.83 16.09
CA LYS A 82 5.61 -27.71 15.16
C LYS A 82 4.64 -28.10 14.04
N TYR A 83 4.77 -29.30 13.49
CA TYR A 83 3.90 -29.81 12.44
C TYR A 83 2.45 -30.02 12.92
N ILE A 84 2.25 -30.59 14.12
CA ILE A 84 0.92 -30.77 14.72
C ILE A 84 0.25 -29.43 15.02
N ARG A 85 0.99 -28.46 15.59
CA ARG A 85 0.47 -27.12 15.87
C ARG A 85 0.07 -26.37 14.58
N PHE A 86 0.82 -26.57 13.50
CA PHE A 86 0.52 -25.97 12.21
C PHE A 86 -0.75 -26.55 11.58
N ARG A 87 -1.00 -27.87 11.71
CA ARG A 87 -2.24 -28.50 11.21
C ARG A 87 -3.49 -28.10 11.99
N HIS A 88 -3.40 -27.92 13.31
CA HIS A 88 -4.56 -27.55 14.13
C HIS A 88 -5.12 -26.15 13.80
N SER A 89 -4.26 -25.25 13.27
CA SER A 89 -4.65 -23.93 12.76
C SER A 89 -5.46 -24.00 11.45
N ILE A 90 -5.20 -25.00 10.61
CA ILE A 90 -5.88 -25.15 9.32
C ILE A 90 -7.28 -25.78 9.51
N VAL A 91 -7.40 -26.78 10.37
CA VAL A 91 -8.70 -27.43 10.69
C VAL A 91 -9.67 -26.43 11.32
N SER A 92 -9.18 -25.51 12.16
CA SER A 92 -10.01 -24.43 12.73
C SER A 92 -10.59 -23.46 11.69
N ASN A 93 -9.93 -23.29 10.54
CA ASN A 93 -10.43 -22.41 9.48
C ASN A 93 -11.50 -23.10 8.63
N GLU A 94 -11.42 -24.42 8.45
CA GLU A 94 -12.48 -25.20 7.78
C GLU A 94 -13.76 -25.23 8.62
N ASP A 95 -13.64 -25.44 9.94
CA ASP A 95 -14.79 -25.40 10.86
C ASP A 95 -15.47 -24.02 10.87
N LEU A 96 -14.69 -22.93 10.83
CA LEU A 96 -15.22 -21.55 10.73
C LEU A 96 -15.93 -21.30 9.39
N LEU A 97 -15.40 -21.82 8.28
CA LEU A 97 -16.04 -21.71 6.97
C LEU A 97 -17.35 -22.49 6.90
N GLU A 98 -17.39 -23.67 7.52
CA GLU A 98 -18.61 -24.48 7.62
C GLU A 98 -19.65 -23.78 8.49
N GLU A 99 -19.24 -23.15 9.60
CA GLU A 99 -20.11 -22.38 10.49
C GLU A 99 -20.68 -21.12 9.80
N ILE A 100 -19.88 -20.41 9.01
CA ILE A 100 -20.33 -19.29 8.17
C ILE A 100 -21.36 -19.77 7.13
N SER A 101 -21.11 -20.92 6.49
CA SER A 101 -22.04 -21.48 5.49
C SER A 101 -23.38 -21.91 6.11
N LEU A 102 -23.35 -22.47 7.33
CA LEU A 102 -24.53 -22.84 8.11
C LEU A 102 -25.30 -21.61 8.56
N LEU A 103 -24.61 -20.54 8.98
CA LEU A 103 -25.21 -19.26 9.35
C LEU A 103 -25.91 -18.61 8.15
N GLN A 104 -25.27 -18.57 6.97
CA GLN A 104 -25.89 -18.04 5.76
C GLN A 104 -27.16 -18.83 5.35
N ARG A 105 -27.13 -20.17 5.46
CA ARG A 105 -28.33 -21.00 5.24
C ARG A 105 -29.44 -20.70 6.26
N ARG A 106 -29.10 -20.48 7.53
CA ARG A 106 -30.09 -20.08 8.55
C ARG A 106 -30.67 -18.69 8.29
N VAL A 107 -29.86 -17.73 7.87
CA VAL A 107 -30.32 -16.39 7.51
C VAL A 107 -31.26 -16.45 6.30
N MET A 108 -30.92 -17.21 5.26
CA MET A 108 -31.82 -17.41 4.12
C MET A 108 -33.14 -18.09 4.51
N LYS A 109 -33.09 -19.09 5.40
CA LYS A 109 -34.30 -19.76 5.89
C LYS A 109 -35.18 -18.80 6.71
N MET A 110 -34.60 -18.02 7.60
CA MET A 110 -35.33 -17.01 8.38
C MET A 110 -35.89 -15.89 7.51
N ALA A 111 -35.17 -15.46 6.46
CA ALA A 111 -35.68 -14.50 5.50
C ALA A 111 -36.91 -15.05 4.77
N LYS A 112 -36.86 -16.32 4.34
CA LYS A 112 -37.99 -16.99 3.69
C LYS A 112 -39.20 -17.15 4.62
N GLU A 113 -38.98 -17.58 5.88
CA GLU A 113 -40.05 -17.65 6.89
C GLU A 113 -40.65 -16.27 7.19
N LYS A 114 -39.81 -15.22 7.22
CA LYS A 114 -40.26 -13.83 7.38
C LYS A 114 -41.12 -13.37 6.20
N ASP A 115 -40.72 -13.70 4.98
CA ASP A 115 -41.47 -13.35 3.76
C ASP A 115 -42.82 -14.09 3.72
N GLU A 116 -42.86 -15.37 4.12
CA GLU A 116 -44.12 -16.13 4.27
C GLU A 116 -45.06 -15.53 5.34
N ILE A 117 -44.51 -15.11 6.49
CA ILE A 117 -45.28 -14.43 7.53
C ILE A 117 -45.77 -13.06 7.05
N MET A 118 -44.95 -12.33 6.30
CA MET A 118 -45.32 -11.03 5.74
C MET A 118 -46.45 -11.18 4.71
N ALA A 119 -46.36 -12.18 3.83
CA ALA A 119 -47.40 -12.52 2.87
C ALA A 119 -48.72 -12.91 3.57
N MET A 120 -48.66 -13.73 4.63
CA MET A 120 -49.84 -14.06 5.44
C MET A 120 -50.45 -12.82 6.11
N LYS A 121 -49.63 -11.92 6.68
CA LYS A 121 -50.12 -10.66 7.28
C LYS A 121 -50.78 -9.74 6.25
N VAL A 122 -50.20 -9.62 5.05
CA VAL A 122 -50.77 -8.79 3.96
C VAL A 122 -52.10 -9.38 3.48
N ALA A 123 -52.22 -10.70 3.36
CA ALA A 123 -53.49 -11.36 3.04
C ALA A 123 -54.56 -11.16 4.12
N GLN A 124 -54.17 -11.16 5.40
CA GLN A 124 -55.07 -10.94 6.53
C GLN A 124 -55.56 -9.47 6.63
N ILE A 125 -54.72 -8.51 6.22
CA ILE A 125 -55.06 -7.09 6.13
C ILE A 125 -56.01 -6.82 4.94
N GLY A 126 -55.80 -7.52 3.80
CA GLY A 126 -56.66 -7.41 2.62
C GLY A 126 -58.10 -7.92 2.81
N LEU A 127 -58.34 -8.82 3.78
CA LEU A 127 -59.68 -9.32 4.13
C LEU A 127 -60.44 -8.41 5.11
N ALA A 128 -59.77 -7.45 5.77
CA ALA A 128 -60.35 -6.67 6.87
C ALA A 128 -60.88 -5.28 6.46
N THR A 129 -60.69 -4.83 5.21
CA THR A 129 -61.13 -3.50 4.77
C THR A 129 -61.78 -3.55 3.38
N GLY A 130 -63.09 -3.78 3.36
CA GLY A 130 -63.93 -3.42 2.24
C GLY A 130 -64.17 -1.90 2.20
N ASN A 131 -64.11 -1.34 0.99
CA ASN A 131 -64.46 0.02 0.58
C ASN A 131 -63.54 1.17 1.03
N GLY A 132 -62.81 1.74 0.07
CA GLY A 132 -62.31 3.12 0.14
C GLY A 132 -61.09 3.39 -0.74
N ASN A 133 -61.27 4.07 -1.86
CA ASN A 133 -60.20 4.67 -2.66
C ASN A 133 -59.38 5.65 -1.80
N PHE A 134 -58.09 5.35 -1.60
CA PHE A 134 -57.08 6.36 -1.33
C PHE A 134 -55.74 5.90 -1.90
N ALA A 135 -55.18 6.75 -2.77
CA ALA A 135 -53.91 6.52 -3.44
C ALA A 135 -52.73 6.72 -2.46
N LEU A 136 -51.81 5.76 -2.42
CA LEU A 136 -50.41 6.04 -2.14
C LEU A 136 -49.54 5.02 -2.89
N ASP A 137 -48.62 5.58 -3.66
CA ASP A 137 -47.73 4.96 -4.62
C ASP A 137 -46.51 4.34 -3.91
N THR A 138 -46.41 3.01 -3.94
CA THR A 138 -45.16 2.27 -3.67
C THR A 138 -45.17 0.97 -4.48
N ASN A 139 -44.58 1.00 -5.68
CA ASN A 139 -44.36 -0.19 -6.50
C ASN A 139 -43.19 -1.02 -5.96
N ALA A 140 -43.50 -2.05 -5.16
CA ALA A 140 -42.68 -3.24 -5.00
C ALA A 140 -43.40 -4.39 -5.72
N ALA A 141 -43.08 -4.60 -7.00
CA ALA A 141 -43.63 -5.70 -7.78
C ALA A 141 -42.78 -6.96 -7.58
N TYR A 142 -43.30 -7.87 -6.76
CA TYR A 142 -42.93 -9.28 -6.75
C TYR A 142 -43.38 -9.93 -8.07
N ILE A 143 -42.47 -10.70 -8.68
CA ILE A 143 -42.69 -11.54 -9.85
C ILE A 143 -43.55 -12.75 -9.43
N SER A 144 -44.71 -12.91 -10.05
CA SER A 144 -45.44 -14.18 -10.09
C SER A 144 -45.20 -14.84 -11.43
N ASP A 145 -44.53 -15.99 -11.38
CA ASP A 145 -44.36 -16.94 -12.48
C ASP A 145 -45.69 -17.63 -12.80
N SER A 146 -46.15 -17.50 -14.04
CA SER A 146 -47.16 -18.38 -14.63
C SER A 146 -46.75 -18.65 -16.06
N GLY A 147 -46.27 -19.88 -16.29
CA GLY A 147 -45.87 -20.36 -17.60
C GLY A 147 -47.00 -20.36 -18.62
N ALA A 148 -46.67 -19.91 -19.81
CA ALA A 148 -47.31 -20.32 -21.06
C ALA A 148 -46.22 -20.36 -22.12
N GLU A 149 -45.97 -21.57 -22.64
CA GLU A 149 -45.18 -21.80 -23.85
C GLU A 149 -45.82 -21.03 -25.02
N GLY A 150 -45.03 -20.19 -25.67
CA GLY A 150 -45.44 -19.43 -26.85
C GLY A 150 -44.18 -18.93 -27.55
N GLU A 151 -43.97 -19.43 -28.76
CA GLU A 151 -42.83 -19.18 -29.62
C GLU A 151 -42.63 -17.70 -29.94
N GLY A 152 -41.36 -17.29 -29.98
CA GLY A 152 -40.78 -16.23 -30.79
C GLY A 152 -41.56 -14.93 -30.98
N GLU A 153 -41.07 -13.86 -30.35
CA GLU A 153 -40.98 -12.55 -31.01
C GLU A 153 -39.83 -11.74 -30.40
N GLU A 154 -38.84 -11.45 -31.25
CA GLU A 154 -37.71 -10.56 -30.98
C GLU A 154 -38.25 -9.15 -30.69
N GLY A 155 -38.12 -8.70 -29.44
CA GLY A 155 -38.48 -7.36 -28.98
C GLY A 155 -37.24 -6.51 -28.70
N GLU A 156 -36.66 -5.97 -29.77
CA GLU A 156 -35.88 -4.72 -29.85
C GLU A 156 -34.81 -4.46 -28.79
N GLY A 157 -33.64 -5.06 -29.02
CA GLY A 157 -32.38 -4.45 -28.61
C GLY A 157 -32.25 -3.07 -29.25
N LYS A 158 -32.30 -2.01 -28.45
CA LYS A 158 -31.97 -0.65 -28.91
C LYS A 158 -30.53 -0.65 -29.41
N ILE A 159 -30.40 -0.25 -30.67
CA ILE A 159 -29.22 -0.34 -31.52
C ILE A 159 -28.03 0.37 -30.87
N ALA A 160 -26.91 -0.35 -30.80
CA ALA A 160 -25.60 0.15 -30.42
C ALA A 160 -25.01 0.97 -31.58
N GLU A 161 -24.89 2.28 -31.39
CA GLU A 161 -23.81 3.03 -32.03
C GLU A 161 -22.61 3.02 -31.07
N GLU A 162 -21.46 2.56 -31.58
CA GLU A 162 -20.16 2.58 -30.89
C GLU A 162 -20.06 1.84 -29.53
N GLY A 163 -20.86 0.79 -29.30
CA GLY A 163 -20.74 -0.02 -28.08
C GLY A 163 -21.27 0.66 -26.80
N VAL A 164 -22.03 1.75 -26.94
CA VAL A 164 -22.72 2.45 -25.84
C VAL A 164 -24.12 1.87 -25.66
N ILE A 165 -24.46 1.51 -24.43
CA ILE A 165 -25.79 1.01 -24.05
C ILE A 165 -26.72 2.21 -23.80
N MET A 166 -27.76 2.35 -24.62
CA MET A 166 -28.78 3.38 -24.45
C MET A 166 -29.74 2.98 -23.32
N THR A 167 -29.68 3.69 -22.19
CA THR A 167 -30.51 3.41 -21.01
C THR A 167 -30.94 4.69 -20.31
N ASN A 168 -32.07 4.63 -19.58
CA ASN A 168 -32.52 5.69 -18.68
C ASN A 168 -32.06 5.46 -17.23
N GLU A 169 -31.52 4.29 -16.93
CA GLU A 169 -31.01 3.95 -15.61
C GLU A 169 -29.71 4.71 -15.32
N ARG A 170 -29.58 5.26 -14.11
CA ARG A 170 -28.39 6.01 -13.69
C ARG A 170 -27.65 5.19 -12.64
N ARG A 171 -26.50 4.64 -13.00
CA ARG A 171 -25.69 3.85 -12.08
C ARG A 171 -24.76 4.68 -11.19
N PHE A 172 -24.37 5.88 -11.63
CA PHE A 172 -23.54 6.80 -10.86
C PHE A 172 -24.43 7.89 -10.27
N THR A 173 -24.51 8.00 -8.95
CA THR A 173 -25.34 9.03 -8.29
C THR A 173 -24.48 10.23 -7.93
N LYS A 174 -23.38 10.00 -7.20
CA LYS A 174 -22.50 11.07 -6.69
C LYS A 174 -21.78 11.81 -7.81
N LEU A 175 -21.33 11.11 -8.85
CA LEU A 175 -20.61 11.73 -9.97
C LEU A 175 -21.56 12.56 -10.84
N LEU A 176 -22.81 12.12 -11.04
CA LEU A 176 -23.81 12.93 -11.74
C LEU A 176 -24.18 14.20 -10.96
N ASP A 177 -24.20 14.15 -9.63
CA ASP A 177 -24.37 15.36 -8.81
C ASP A 177 -23.21 16.36 -9.00
N VAL A 178 -21.99 15.84 -9.17
CA VAL A 178 -20.81 16.67 -9.51
C VAL A 178 -20.99 17.32 -10.89
N ASP A 179 -21.44 16.57 -11.90
CA ASP A 179 -21.72 17.13 -13.23
C ASP A 179 -22.75 18.25 -13.16
N ASN A 180 -23.85 18.03 -12.45
CA ASN A 180 -24.89 19.03 -12.29
C ASN A 180 -24.37 20.29 -11.59
N PHE A 181 -23.53 20.14 -10.56
CA PHE A 181 -22.90 21.26 -9.88
C PHE A 181 -22.01 22.08 -10.83
N TYR A 182 -21.12 21.44 -11.58
CA TYR A 182 -20.20 22.15 -12.48
C TYR A 182 -20.89 22.75 -13.71
N LYS A 183 -22.01 22.17 -14.17
CA LYS A 183 -22.81 22.70 -15.28
C LYS A 183 -23.64 23.91 -14.91
N HIS A 184 -24.20 23.95 -13.70
CA HIS A 184 -25.27 24.90 -13.35
C HIS A 184 -24.88 25.90 -12.26
N SER A 185 -23.91 25.56 -11.41
CA SER A 185 -23.64 26.29 -10.16
C SER A 185 -22.19 26.75 -10.02
N TYR A 186 -21.26 26.22 -10.82
CA TYR A 186 -19.85 26.55 -10.69
C TYR A 186 -19.53 27.92 -11.32
N THR A 187 -18.87 28.76 -10.53
CA THR A 187 -18.25 30.01 -10.97
C THR A 187 -16.77 29.94 -10.61
N PRO A 188 -15.85 30.04 -11.59
CA PRO A 188 -14.43 30.00 -11.31
C PRO A 188 -14.06 31.12 -10.32
N PRO A 189 -13.31 30.81 -9.25
CA PRO A 189 -12.86 31.83 -8.33
C PRO A 189 -11.82 32.73 -8.99
N GLN A 190 -11.62 33.93 -8.43
CA GLN A 190 -10.53 34.80 -8.86
C GLN A 190 -9.22 34.28 -8.28
N TYR A 191 -8.33 33.78 -9.13
CA TYR A 191 -7.02 33.29 -8.73
C TYR A 191 -6.05 34.43 -8.41
N ASP A 192 -5.25 34.25 -7.35
CA ASP A 192 -4.14 35.12 -7.01
C ASP A 192 -2.84 34.56 -7.59
N ASP A 193 -2.55 34.95 -8.84
CA ASP A 193 -1.36 34.52 -9.58
C ASP A 193 -0.14 35.44 -9.31
N SER A 194 -0.17 36.26 -8.25
CA SER A 194 0.91 37.21 -7.95
C SER A 194 1.93 36.72 -6.92
N ILE A 195 1.63 35.60 -6.26
CA ILE A 195 2.38 35.10 -5.10
C ILE A 195 3.63 34.33 -5.53
N THR A 196 4.74 34.55 -4.83
CA THR A 196 6.00 33.77 -5.00
C THR A 196 6.01 32.51 -4.12
N LEU A 197 6.86 31.53 -4.42
CA LEU A 197 6.97 30.30 -3.62
C LEU A 197 7.38 30.53 -2.17
N GLU A 198 8.28 31.48 -1.92
CA GLU A 198 8.70 31.86 -0.56
C GLU A 198 7.52 32.46 0.22
N GLN A 199 6.81 33.43 -0.38
CA GLN A 199 5.62 34.03 0.22
C GLN A 199 4.51 33.00 0.44
N PHE A 200 4.33 32.06 -0.49
CA PHE A 200 3.36 30.99 -0.38
C PHE A 200 3.62 30.10 0.85
N CYS A 201 4.88 29.76 1.11
CA CYS A 201 5.27 28.98 2.30
C CYS A 201 5.07 29.78 3.59
N ASP A 202 5.49 31.04 3.62
CA ASP A 202 5.35 31.89 4.82
C ASP A 202 3.87 32.18 5.12
N ASN A 203 3.06 32.48 4.10
CA ASN A 203 1.63 32.71 4.23
C ASN A 203 0.90 31.46 4.73
N PHE A 204 1.24 30.26 4.22
CA PHE A 204 0.68 29.02 4.74
C PHE A 204 1.02 28.83 6.22
N ARG A 205 2.30 29.03 6.60
CA ARG A 205 2.73 28.92 7.99
C ARG A 205 1.98 29.89 8.90
N ASN A 206 1.82 31.14 8.47
CA ASN A 206 1.10 32.17 9.22
C ASN A 206 -0.40 31.86 9.31
N PHE A 207 -1.02 31.35 8.23
CA PHE A 207 -2.41 30.91 8.22
C PHE A 207 -2.64 29.74 9.20
N ALA A 208 -1.81 28.71 9.14
CA ALA A 208 -1.89 27.54 10.02
C ALA A 208 -1.77 27.93 11.49
N CYS A 209 -0.86 28.87 11.80
CA CYS A 209 -0.68 29.40 13.15
C CYS A 209 -1.88 30.24 13.61
N SER A 210 -2.29 31.24 12.81
CA SER A 210 -3.27 32.24 13.22
C SER A 210 -4.72 31.76 13.22
N LYS A 211 -5.12 30.93 12.24
CA LYS A 211 -6.51 30.47 12.08
C LYS A 211 -6.75 29.09 12.71
N MET A 212 -5.73 28.24 12.76
CA MET A 212 -5.87 26.83 13.15
C MET A 212 -5.08 26.44 14.41
N ASN A 213 -4.28 27.36 14.97
CA ASN A 213 -3.39 27.09 16.12
C ASN A 213 -2.43 25.90 15.88
N LEU A 214 -1.95 25.75 14.65
CA LEU A 214 -0.97 24.75 14.24
C LEU A 214 0.39 25.39 14.03
N TYR A 215 1.43 24.84 14.67
CA TYR A 215 2.75 25.44 14.70
C TYR A 215 3.75 24.59 13.91
N TYR A 216 3.87 24.87 12.61
CA TYR A 216 4.84 24.21 11.75
C TYR A 216 6.13 25.01 11.65
N GLU A 217 7.25 24.30 11.61
CA GLU A 217 8.53 24.91 11.21
C GLU A 217 8.48 25.24 9.73
N ILE A 218 9.11 26.35 9.34
CA ILE A 218 9.14 26.78 7.94
C ILE A 218 9.79 25.72 7.04
N ASN A 219 10.80 25.01 7.56
CA ASN A 219 11.47 23.94 6.82
C ASN A 219 10.49 22.80 6.48
N THR A 220 9.59 22.40 7.40
CA THR A 220 8.56 21.40 7.11
C THR A 220 7.64 21.83 5.97
N VAL A 221 7.25 23.10 5.94
CA VAL A 221 6.41 23.67 4.86
C VAL A 221 7.16 23.65 3.54
N ARG A 222 8.44 24.07 3.53
CA ARG A 222 9.29 24.03 2.34
C ARG A 222 9.47 22.62 1.80
N LEU A 223 9.68 21.64 2.67
CA LEU A 223 9.77 20.22 2.30
C LEU A 223 8.45 19.72 1.69
N PHE A 224 7.30 20.15 2.21
CA PHE A 224 5.99 19.79 1.68
C PHE A 224 5.77 20.36 0.26
N VAL A 225 6.02 21.66 0.06
CA VAL A 225 5.88 22.31 -1.25
C VAL A 225 6.90 21.78 -2.26
N ALA A 226 8.16 21.58 -1.86
CA ALA A 226 9.16 20.94 -2.71
C ALA A 226 8.80 19.48 -3.06
N GLY A 227 8.15 18.77 -2.13
CA GLY A 227 7.63 17.42 -2.37
C GLY A 227 6.53 17.39 -3.42
N MET A 228 5.66 18.39 -3.44
CA MET A 228 4.60 18.52 -4.46
C MET A 228 5.16 18.66 -5.88
N ALA A 229 6.32 19.32 -6.03
CA ALA A 229 6.99 19.50 -7.31
C ALA A 229 7.69 18.21 -7.81
N SER A 230 8.08 17.31 -6.91
CA SER A 230 8.83 16.10 -7.28
C SER A 230 7.94 14.89 -7.59
N THR A 231 6.80 14.75 -6.90
CA THR A 231 5.84 13.65 -7.10
C THR A 231 4.44 13.99 -6.59
N LYS A 232 3.43 13.29 -7.11
CA LYS A 232 2.03 13.41 -6.69
C LYS A 232 1.67 12.63 -5.43
N LEU A 233 2.56 11.75 -4.96
CA LEU A 233 2.38 10.97 -3.73
C LEU A 233 3.33 11.46 -2.64
N ILE A 234 2.80 11.99 -1.54
CA ILE A 234 3.57 12.44 -0.38
C ILE A 234 3.25 11.52 0.80
N ILE A 235 4.25 11.07 1.56
CA ILE A 235 4.06 10.25 2.75
C ILE A 235 4.53 11.04 3.97
N LEU A 236 3.61 11.36 4.87
CA LEU A 236 3.89 11.99 6.15
C LEU A 236 4.08 10.91 7.21
N GLN A 237 5.31 10.77 7.68
CA GLN A 237 5.68 9.76 8.69
C GLN A 237 6.31 10.39 9.91
N GLY A 238 6.19 9.73 11.05
CA GLY A 238 6.74 10.23 12.31
C GLY A 238 5.92 9.77 13.51
N ILE A 239 6.27 10.25 14.69
CA ILE A 239 5.58 9.90 15.93
C ILE A 239 4.13 10.40 15.94
N SER A 240 3.27 9.78 16.76
CA SER A 240 1.89 10.22 16.91
C SER A 240 1.79 11.63 17.51
N GLY A 241 0.83 12.42 17.03
CA GLY A 241 0.58 13.77 17.55
C GLY A 241 1.50 14.90 17.04
N THR A 242 2.23 14.70 15.94
CA THR A 242 3.07 15.74 15.28
C THR A 242 2.37 16.49 14.15
N GLY A 243 1.05 16.32 14.01
CA GLY A 243 0.25 17.06 13.03
C GLY A 243 0.29 16.48 11.61
N LYS A 244 0.56 15.17 11.46
CA LYS A 244 0.58 14.45 10.16
C LYS A 244 -0.74 14.59 9.39
N THR A 245 -1.87 14.38 10.05
CA THR A 245 -3.22 14.54 9.47
C THR A 245 -3.58 16.02 9.32
N SER A 246 -3.16 16.86 10.28
CA SER A 246 -3.48 18.29 10.33
C SER A 246 -2.78 19.11 9.23
N LEU A 247 -1.59 18.69 8.76
CA LEU A 247 -0.83 19.41 7.75
C LEU A 247 -1.59 19.47 6.41
N PRO A 248 -1.92 18.36 5.74
CA PRO A 248 -2.68 18.39 4.49
C PRO A 248 -4.10 18.91 4.68
N TYR A 249 -4.70 18.72 5.86
CA TYR A 249 -6.01 19.30 6.18
C TYR A 249 -5.98 20.84 6.22
N SER A 250 -5.00 21.42 6.92
CA SER A 250 -4.81 22.87 6.99
C SER A 250 -4.37 23.47 5.66
N PHE A 251 -3.61 22.72 4.86
CA PHE A 251 -3.17 23.15 3.54
C PHE A 251 -4.35 23.27 2.56
N GLY A 252 -5.30 22.33 2.58
CA GLY A 252 -6.54 22.46 1.81
C GLY A 252 -7.37 23.68 2.25
N LYS A 253 -7.52 23.89 3.56
CA LYS A 253 -8.20 25.08 4.10
C LYS A 253 -7.53 26.40 3.69
N TYR A 254 -6.19 26.41 3.65
CA TYR A 254 -5.42 27.55 3.18
C TYR A 254 -5.66 27.84 1.71
N LEU A 255 -5.84 26.81 0.87
CA LEU A 255 -6.14 26.95 -0.56
C LEU A 255 -7.62 27.25 -0.88
N GLY A 256 -8.47 27.28 0.14
CA GLY A 256 -9.93 27.39 -0.04
C GLY A 256 -10.60 26.12 -0.58
N VAL A 257 -9.87 25.01 -0.70
CA VAL A 257 -10.36 23.72 -1.19
C VAL A 257 -10.16 22.65 -0.12
N ASP A 258 -11.26 22.22 0.49
CA ASP A 258 -11.22 21.22 1.56
C ASP A 258 -10.53 19.93 1.11
N THR A 259 -9.66 19.38 1.93
CA THR A 259 -9.00 18.09 1.69
C THR A 259 -9.98 16.94 1.90
N THR A 260 -10.10 16.03 0.93
CA THR A 260 -10.90 14.80 1.11
C THR A 260 -10.11 13.81 1.95
N ILE A 261 -10.66 13.39 3.09
CA ILE A 261 -10.05 12.38 3.96
C ILE A 261 -10.63 11.01 3.64
N ALA A 262 -9.75 10.07 3.31
CA ALA A 262 -10.04 8.66 3.12
C ALA A 262 -9.32 7.88 4.23
N SER A 263 -10.07 7.43 5.23
CA SER A 263 -9.54 6.65 6.36
C SER A 263 -9.32 5.20 5.93
N VAL A 264 -8.05 4.81 5.77
CA VAL A 264 -7.68 3.46 5.32
C VAL A 264 -8.08 2.45 6.38
N GLN A 265 -8.67 1.33 5.95
CA GLN A 265 -9.07 0.25 6.85
C GLN A 265 -8.12 -0.95 6.72
N PRO A 266 -7.88 -1.73 7.79
CA PRO A 266 -7.06 -2.94 7.72
C PRO A 266 -7.57 -3.97 6.70
N SER A 267 -8.85 -3.93 6.35
CA SER A 267 -9.48 -4.83 5.37
C SER A 267 -9.17 -4.48 3.92
N TRP A 268 -8.59 -3.30 3.64
CA TRP A 268 -8.34 -2.85 2.27
C TRP A 268 -7.35 -3.77 1.56
N ARG A 269 -7.81 -4.37 0.46
CA ARG A 269 -7.06 -5.43 -0.27
C ARG A 269 -6.97 -5.22 -1.77
N ASP A 270 -7.74 -4.29 -2.33
CA ASP A 270 -7.73 -4.03 -3.76
C ASP A 270 -8.18 -2.59 -4.06
N ARG A 271 -8.18 -2.25 -5.35
CA ARG A 271 -8.51 -0.91 -5.83
C ARG A 271 -9.96 -0.49 -5.58
N THR A 272 -10.87 -1.43 -5.33
CA THR A 272 -12.31 -1.13 -5.19
C THR A 272 -12.58 -0.28 -3.94
N GLU A 273 -11.67 -0.32 -2.98
CA GLU A 273 -11.71 0.53 -1.78
C GLU A 273 -11.47 2.02 -2.10
N LEU A 274 -10.74 2.31 -3.19
CA LEU A 274 -10.49 3.68 -3.66
C LEU A 274 -11.46 4.10 -4.73
N PHE A 275 -11.72 3.25 -5.72
CA PHE A 275 -12.49 3.62 -6.90
C PHE A 275 -13.92 3.14 -6.85
N GLY A 276 -14.29 2.27 -5.92
CA GLY A 276 -15.60 1.66 -5.88
C GLY A 276 -15.71 0.42 -6.76
N TYR A 277 -16.94 -0.06 -6.89
CA TYR A 277 -17.27 -1.21 -7.73
C TYR A 277 -18.70 -1.10 -8.26
N PHE A 278 -18.94 -1.71 -9.41
CA PHE A 278 -20.29 -1.84 -9.95
C PHE A 278 -21.02 -3.02 -9.30
N ASN A 279 -22.20 -2.76 -8.73
CA ASN A 279 -23.06 -3.81 -8.20
C ASN A 279 -24.04 -4.29 -9.29
N GLU A 280 -23.83 -5.51 -9.78
CA GLU A 280 -24.65 -6.10 -10.84
C GLU A 280 -26.12 -6.33 -10.45
N PHE A 281 -26.42 -6.49 -9.15
CA PHE A 281 -27.79 -6.74 -8.69
C PHE A 281 -28.60 -5.47 -8.60
N THR A 282 -28.02 -4.41 -8.04
CA THR A 282 -28.71 -3.11 -7.90
C THR A 282 -28.53 -2.22 -9.11
N LYS A 283 -27.66 -2.61 -10.06
CA LYS A 283 -27.26 -1.81 -11.23
C LYS A 283 -26.72 -0.43 -10.87
N ASN A 284 -26.21 -0.29 -9.64
CA ASN A 284 -25.61 0.95 -9.13
C ASN A 284 -24.11 0.76 -8.92
N TYR A 285 -23.36 1.81 -9.21
CA TYR A 285 -21.95 1.89 -8.90
C TYR A 285 -21.78 2.42 -7.47
N ASN A 286 -21.01 1.71 -6.65
CA ASN A 286 -20.69 2.15 -5.29
C ASN A 286 -19.57 3.18 -5.33
N GLU A 287 -19.91 4.46 -5.30
CA GLU A 287 -18.97 5.57 -5.45
C GLU A 287 -18.34 5.99 -4.10
N THR A 288 -17.02 5.95 -4.03
CA THR A 288 -16.25 6.42 -2.86
C THR A 288 -16.08 7.94 -2.89
N GLU A 289 -15.75 8.55 -1.75
CA GLU A 289 -15.38 9.98 -1.71
C GLU A 289 -14.05 10.24 -2.44
N PHE A 290 -13.16 9.24 -2.49
CA PHE A 290 -11.92 9.30 -3.26
C PHE A 290 -12.22 9.46 -4.75
N LEU A 291 -13.04 8.57 -5.33
CA LEU A 291 -13.46 8.63 -6.73
C LEU A 291 -14.12 9.98 -7.04
N LYS A 292 -15.07 10.39 -6.18
CA LYS A 292 -15.76 11.68 -6.33
C LYS A 292 -14.79 12.85 -6.37
N ARG A 293 -13.76 12.87 -5.51
CA ARG A 293 -12.75 13.94 -5.49
C ARG A 293 -11.91 13.95 -6.76
N VAL A 294 -11.39 12.80 -7.19
CA VAL A 294 -10.59 12.69 -8.41
C VAL A 294 -11.41 13.17 -9.62
N TYR A 295 -12.67 12.75 -9.69
CA TYR A 295 -13.59 13.15 -10.74
C TYR A 295 -13.86 14.66 -10.73
N ALA A 296 -14.17 15.24 -9.56
CA ALA A 296 -14.43 16.67 -9.41
C ALA A 296 -13.22 17.55 -9.74
N ALA A 297 -12.00 17.08 -9.44
CA ALA A 297 -10.77 17.79 -9.76
C ALA A 297 -10.55 17.96 -11.28
N GLY A 298 -11.18 17.14 -12.11
CA GLY A 298 -11.14 17.25 -13.57
C GLY A 298 -11.96 18.41 -14.17
N TYR A 299 -12.69 19.18 -13.35
CA TYR A 299 -13.54 20.30 -13.78
C TYR A 299 -12.98 21.70 -13.45
N ASN A 300 -11.99 21.79 -12.57
CA ASN A 300 -11.41 23.05 -12.12
C ASN A 300 -9.88 23.02 -12.23
N ASP A 301 -9.25 24.19 -12.07
CA ASP A 301 -7.80 24.31 -12.00
C ASP A 301 -7.34 24.49 -10.54
N ASP A 302 -8.15 24.06 -9.58
CA ASP A 302 -7.82 24.23 -8.16
C ASP A 302 -6.86 23.14 -7.70
N ILE A 303 -6.02 23.46 -6.71
CA ILE A 303 -5.12 22.48 -6.10
C ILE A 303 -5.92 21.59 -5.14
N ASN A 304 -6.00 20.31 -5.45
CA ASN A 304 -6.79 19.33 -4.72
C ASN A 304 -5.90 18.37 -3.91
N PHE A 305 -6.34 18.02 -2.70
CA PHE A 305 -5.68 17.03 -1.87
C PHE A 305 -6.62 15.89 -1.49
N VAL A 306 -6.06 14.68 -1.50
CA VAL A 306 -6.67 13.49 -0.90
C VAL A 306 -5.74 12.97 0.17
N LEU A 307 -6.24 12.92 1.41
CA LEU A 307 -5.55 12.39 2.56
C LEU A 307 -5.92 10.93 2.79
N LEU A 308 -4.97 10.03 2.63
CA LEU A 308 -5.06 8.61 2.96
C LEU A 308 -4.55 8.44 4.40
N ASP A 309 -5.48 8.49 5.35
CA ASP A 309 -5.13 8.47 6.77
C ASP A 309 -4.82 7.04 7.24
N GLU A 310 -3.73 6.90 7.99
CA GLU A 310 -3.10 5.63 8.39
C GLU A 310 -2.89 4.69 7.19
N MET A 311 -2.32 5.24 6.12
CA MET A 311 -2.09 4.57 4.84
C MET A 311 -1.44 3.18 4.98
N ASN A 312 -0.56 3.00 5.98
CA ASN A 312 0.17 1.77 6.23
C ASN A 312 -0.50 0.78 7.19
N ILE A 313 -1.75 1.03 7.62
CA ILE A 313 -2.55 0.03 8.34
C ILE A 313 -2.96 -1.15 7.43
N ALA A 314 -3.00 -0.90 6.12
CA ALA A 314 -3.14 -1.90 5.07
C ALA A 314 -1.91 -1.91 4.16
N ARG A 315 -1.72 -2.99 3.39
CA ARG A 315 -0.63 -3.08 2.42
C ARG A 315 -0.91 -2.15 1.24
N ILE A 316 -0.17 -1.04 1.18
CA ILE A 316 -0.32 0.04 0.18
C ILE A 316 -0.25 -0.52 -1.24
N GLU A 317 0.60 -1.51 -1.47
CA GLU A 317 0.81 -2.14 -2.78
C GLU A 317 -0.38 -2.95 -3.27
N TYR A 318 -1.40 -3.20 -2.44
CA TYR A 318 -2.58 -3.96 -2.82
C TYR A 318 -3.68 -3.03 -3.30
N TYR A 319 -4.06 -2.04 -2.49
CA TYR A 319 -5.16 -1.15 -2.83
C TYR A 319 -4.73 0.05 -3.69
N PHE A 320 -3.47 0.51 -3.58
CA PHE A 320 -2.96 1.69 -4.31
C PHE A 320 -2.09 1.30 -5.52
N ALA A 321 -2.02 0.02 -5.89
CA ALA A 321 -1.10 -0.53 -6.90
C ALA A 321 -1.21 0.15 -8.27
N GLU A 322 -2.45 0.37 -8.71
CA GLU A 322 -2.77 0.95 -10.01
C GLU A 322 -2.37 2.43 -10.07
N MET A 323 -2.66 3.18 -9.01
CA MET A 323 -2.22 4.58 -8.86
C MET A 323 -0.70 4.70 -8.85
N LEU A 324 0.01 3.81 -8.15
CA LEU A 324 1.48 3.77 -8.19
C LEU A 324 2.05 3.47 -9.60
N SER A 325 1.23 2.93 -10.50
CA SER A 325 1.66 2.61 -11.87
C SER A 325 1.30 3.74 -12.83
N ILE A 326 0.12 4.32 -12.70
CA ILE A 326 -0.35 5.46 -13.51
C ILE A 326 0.49 6.71 -13.24
N LEU A 327 0.73 7.04 -11.97
CA LEU A 327 1.52 8.23 -11.58
C LEU A 327 3.00 8.16 -12.00
N GLU A 328 3.46 7.03 -12.51
CA GLU A 328 4.81 6.84 -13.05
C GLU A 328 4.90 7.10 -14.55
N MET A 329 3.77 7.18 -15.25
CA MET A 329 3.75 7.43 -16.68
C MET A 329 4.24 8.86 -16.95
N PRO A 330 5.18 9.05 -17.89
CA PRO A 330 5.77 10.37 -18.15
C PRO A 330 4.78 11.34 -18.77
N ASN A 331 3.77 10.82 -19.49
CA ASN A 331 2.72 11.60 -20.12
C ASN A 331 1.48 11.57 -19.22
N ALA A 332 1.06 12.75 -18.75
CA ALA A 332 -0.12 12.87 -17.91
C ALA A 332 -1.43 12.63 -18.67
N ASP A 333 -1.45 12.89 -19.99
CA ASP A 333 -2.64 12.66 -20.83
C ASP A 333 -3.03 11.17 -20.87
N GLU A 334 -2.07 10.28 -20.62
CA GLU A 334 -2.25 8.83 -20.56
C GLU A 334 -2.67 8.33 -19.17
N TRP A 335 -2.88 9.21 -18.19
CA TRP A 335 -3.31 8.83 -16.85
C TRP A 335 -4.80 8.48 -16.83
N GLU A 336 -5.16 7.39 -17.51
CA GLU A 336 -6.52 6.85 -17.58
C GLU A 336 -6.68 5.61 -16.68
N LEU A 337 -7.81 5.51 -15.99
CA LEU A 337 -8.20 4.37 -15.17
C LEU A 337 -9.53 3.80 -15.67
N ASP A 338 -9.60 2.50 -15.93
CA ASP A 338 -10.84 1.84 -16.33
C ASP A 338 -11.79 1.73 -15.13
N ILE A 339 -12.94 2.42 -15.15
CA ILE A 339 -13.95 2.40 -14.08
C ILE A 339 -15.01 1.33 -14.37
N VAL A 340 -15.46 1.26 -15.62
CA VAL A 340 -16.56 0.41 -16.08
C VAL A 340 -16.24 -0.11 -17.49
N SER A 341 -16.59 -1.37 -17.75
CA SER A 341 -16.33 -2.02 -19.05
C SER A 341 -17.36 -1.66 -20.13
N ASN A 342 -18.63 -1.55 -19.74
CA ASN A 342 -19.72 -1.17 -20.64
C ASN A 342 -20.11 0.27 -20.39
N VAL A 343 -20.21 1.08 -21.44
CA VAL A 343 -20.55 2.51 -21.39
C VAL A 343 -22.06 2.65 -21.48
N TRP A 344 -22.65 3.45 -20.60
CA TRP A 344 -24.08 3.79 -20.63
C TRP A 344 -24.27 5.22 -21.10
N SER A 345 -25.36 5.51 -21.80
CA SER A 345 -25.70 6.88 -22.23
C SER A 345 -25.91 7.86 -21.09
N THR A 346 -26.11 7.37 -19.88
CA THR A 346 -26.33 8.12 -18.64
C THR A 346 -25.08 8.20 -17.76
N ASP A 347 -23.93 7.72 -18.25
CA ASP A 347 -22.67 7.82 -17.52
C ASP A 347 -22.21 9.29 -17.37
N PRO A 348 -21.45 9.60 -16.29
CA PRO A 348 -20.91 10.93 -16.07
C PRO A 348 -19.98 11.40 -17.19
N GLU A 349 -19.97 12.71 -17.49
CA GLU A 349 -19.33 13.26 -18.70
C GLU A 349 -17.81 13.02 -18.76
N LYS A 350 -17.11 13.16 -17.62
CA LYS A 350 -15.66 12.92 -17.51
C LYS A 350 -15.27 11.45 -17.37
N ILE A 351 -16.16 10.50 -17.69
CA ILE A 351 -15.83 9.07 -17.83
C ILE A 351 -16.06 8.61 -19.29
N PRO A 352 -15.39 9.23 -20.28
CA PRO A 352 -15.57 8.82 -21.67
C PRO A 352 -15.08 7.38 -21.86
N ARG A 353 -15.88 6.58 -22.57
CA ARG A 353 -15.57 5.17 -22.85
C ARG A 353 -15.33 4.31 -21.59
N GLY A 354 -15.92 4.70 -20.45
CA GLY A 354 -15.78 3.99 -19.18
C GLY A 354 -14.47 4.24 -18.44
N LYS A 355 -13.68 5.22 -18.90
CA LYS A 355 -12.36 5.56 -18.34
C LYS A 355 -12.36 6.91 -17.64
N LEU A 356 -11.77 6.95 -16.45
CA LEU A 356 -11.52 8.16 -15.69
C LEU A 356 -10.11 8.67 -15.95
N HIS A 357 -9.98 9.93 -16.38
CA HIS A 357 -8.68 10.60 -16.43
C HIS A 357 -8.31 11.13 -15.03
N ILE A 358 -7.10 10.83 -14.56
CA ILE A 358 -6.56 11.35 -13.30
C ILE A 358 -5.93 12.72 -13.57
N PRO A 359 -6.48 13.82 -13.05
CA PRO A 359 -6.00 15.15 -13.37
C PRO A 359 -4.68 15.45 -12.63
N GLN A 360 -3.88 16.39 -13.15
CA GLN A 360 -2.58 16.74 -12.55
C GLN A 360 -2.70 17.63 -11.30
N ASN A 361 -3.82 18.32 -11.12
CA ASN A 361 -4.06 19.25 -10.01
C ASN A 361 -4.38 18.56 -8.68
N ILE A 362 -4.26 17.22 -8.59
CA ILE A 362 -4.52 16.44 -7.38
C ILE A 362 -3.23 15.85 -6.80
N TRP A 363 -3.08 15.94 -5.48
CA TRP A 363 -2.02 15.28 -4.71
C TRP A 363 -2.59 14.29 -3.71
N TYR A 364 -1.90 13.16 -3.56
CA TYR A 364 -2.23 12.10 -2.62
C TYR A 364 -1.25 12.16 -1.46
N VAL A 365 -1.78 12.37 -0.26
CA VAL A 365 -0.98 12.47 0.97
C VAL A 365 -1.33 11.29 1.86
N GLY A 366 -0.39 10.40 2.11
CA GLY A 366 -0.55 9.30 3.05
C GLY A 366 0.02 9.66 4.42
N THR A 367 -0.68 9.37 5.51
CA THR A 367 -0.07 9.38 6.84
C THR A 367 0.41 7.97 7.20
N ALA A 368 1.60 7.86 7.76
CA ALA A 368 2.18 6.59 8.18
C ALA A 368 2.67 6.67 9.63
N ASN A 369 2.38 5.63 10.40
CA ASN A 369 2.95 5.43 11.73
C ASN A 369 4.07 4.39 11.65
N ASN A 370 5.13 4.54 12.43
CA ASN A 370 6.26 3.60 12.45
C ASN A 370 6.14 2.60 13.61
N ASP A 371 4.91 2.15 13.91
CA ASP A 371 4.59 1.33 15.08
C ASP A 371 4.33 -0.14 14.69
N ASP A 372 4.50 -1.07 15.63
CA ASP A 372 4.36 -2.54 15.41
C ASP A 372 2.99 -2.98 14.88
N SER A 373 1.96 -2.15 15.05
CA SER A 373 0.59 -2.42 14.58
C SER A 373 0.37 -2.13 13.10
N THR A 374 1.39 -1.66 12.38
CA THR A 374 1.29 -1.25 10.97
C THR A 374 2.19 -2.07 10.06
N TYR A 375 1.89 -2.06 8.76
CA TYR A 375 2.75 -2.69 7.77
C TYR A 375 3.95 -1.79 7.45
N ALA A 376 5.13 -2.40 7.34
CA ALA A 376 6.29 -1.73 6.77
C ALA A 376 6.02 -1.37 5.31
N ILE A 377 6.24 -0.10 4.97
CA ILE A 377 6.09 0.42 3.61
C ILE A 377 7.29 -0.07 2.77
N SER A 378 7.03 -0.68 1.60
CA SER A 378 8.12 -1.19 0.76
C SER A 378 8.87 -0.10 0.01
N ASP A 379 10.09 -0.41 -0.41
CA ASP A 379 10.90 0.51 -1.24
C ASP A 379 10.22 0.84 -2.58
N LYS A 380 9.37 -0.06 -3.10
CA LYS A 380 8.58 0.20 -4.31
C LYS A 380 7.63 1.39 -4.14
N VAL A 381 7.13 1.63 -2.93
CA VAL A 381 6.26 2.77 -2.62
C VAL A 381 7.12 4.02 -2.38
N TYR A 382 8.15 3.93 -1.55
CA TYR A 382 9.02 5.07 -1.23
C TYR A 382 9.81 5.62 -2.41
N ASP A 383 10.19 4.77 -3.38
CA ASP A 383 10.84 5.25 -4.60
C ASP A 383 9.89 6.20 -5.38
N ARG A 384 8.57 6.01 -5.25
CA ARG A 384 7.55 6.78 -5.98
C ARG A 384 6.96 7.94 -5.18
N ALA A 385 7.01 7.85 -3.86
CA ALA A 385 6.48 8.86 -2.95
C ALA A 385 7.57 9.82 -2.45
N GLN A 386 7.21 11.02 -2.01
CA GLN A 386 8.08 11.89 -1.23
C GLN A 386 7.82 11.68 0.27
N PRO A 387 8.72 10.99 1.00
CA PRO A 387 8.62 10.89 2.45
C PRO A 387 8.97 12.21 3.15
N ILE A 388 8.12 12.63 4.07
CA ILE A 388 8.30 13.80 4.92
C ILE A 388 8.24 13.35 6.39
N ASN A 389 9.35 13.53 7.10
CA ASN A 389 9.49 13.15 8.51
C ASN A 389 8.97 14.29 9.40
N LEU A 390 8.04 13.96 10.29
CA LEU A 390 7.44 14.85 11.28
C LEU A 390 7.74 14.29 12.68
N ASP A 391 8.98 14.49 13.13
CA ASP A 391 9.50 13.90 14.37
C ASP A 391 9.49 14.88 15.57
N ALA A 392 9.23 16.17 15.32
CA ALA A 392 9.16 17.21 16.35
C ALA A 392 7.72 17.70 16.56
N LYS A 393 7.38 18.03 17.81
CA LYS A 393 6.14 18.73 18.13
C LYS A 393 6.30 20.21 17.83
N GLY A 394 5.26 20.82 17.26
CA GLY A 394 5.22 22.25 17.01
C GLY A 394 5.43 23.07 18.28
N VAL A 395 6.39 24.00 18.24
CA VAL A 395 6.60 24.98 19.31
C VAL A 395 5.70 26.16 19.05
N GLN A 396 4.90 26.56 20.05
CA GLN A 396 4.00 27.69 19.92
C GLN A 396 4.76 28.99 19.59
N PHE A 397 4.32 29.70 18.56
CA PHE A 397 4.79 31.03 18.20
C PHE A 397 3.61 31.90 17.77
N GLU A 398 3.79 33.22 17.78
CA GLU A 398 2.81 34.16 17.25
C GLU A 398 3.13 34.49 15.79
N ALA A 399 2.10 34.57 14.96
CA ALA A 399 2.18 34.88 13.54
C ALA A 399 1.14 35.95 13.18
N PRO A 400 1.41 36.78 12.15
CA PRO A 400 0.41 37.71 11.64
C PRO A 400 -0.84 36.95 11.17
N ALA A 401 -2.01 37.58 11.30
CA ALA A 401 -3.25 37.02 10.78
C ALA A 401 -3.19 36.99 9.25
N THR A 402 -3.32 35.80 8.67
CA THR A 402 -3.31 35.57 7.22
C THR A 402 -4.60 34.87 6.82
N GLU A 403 -5.21 35.33 5.73
CA GLU A 403 -6.41 34.70 5.16
C GLU A 403 -6.03 33.54 4.23
N HIS A 404 -7.03 32.77 3.82
CA HIS A 404 -6.85 31.76 2.78
C HIS A 404 -6.48 32.43 1.44
N VAL A 405 -5.80 31.67 0.60
CA VAL A 405 -5.40 32.06 -0.76
C VAL A 405 -6.14 31.18 -1.76
N THR A 406 -6.41 31.70 -2.95
CA THR A 406 -6.91 30.89 -4.06
C THR A 406 -5.87 30.90 -5.16
N VAL A 407 -5.03 29.85 -5.21
CA VAL A 407 -3.98 29.69 -6.22
C VAL A 407 -4.40 28.62 -7.21
N SER A 408 -4.24 28.91 -8.50
CA SER A 408 -4.46 27.95 -9.58
C SER A 408 -3.32 26.94 -9.67
N PHE A 409 -3.63 25.71 -10.09
CA PHE A 409 -2.63 24.69 -10.37
C PHE A 409 -1.70 25.15 -11.50
N SER A 410 -2.23 25.80 -12.53
CA SER A 410 -1.42 26.36 -13.63
C SER A 410 -0.37 27.34 -13.12
N HIS A 411 -0.73 28.25 -12.20
CA HIS A 411 0.21 29.19 -11.60
C HIS A 411 1.25 28.48 -10.72
N LEU A 412 0.82 27.56 -9.86
CA LEU A 412 1.75 26.80 -9.02
C LEU A 412 2.75 25.98 -9.87
N ASN A 413 2.30 25.39 -10.96
CA ASN A 413 3.17 24.66 -11.87
C ASN A 413 4.16 25.59 -12.59
N ALA A 414 3.71 26.78 -13.02
CA ALA A 414 4.60 27.78 -13.60
C ALA A 414 5.69 28.24 -12.62
N LEU A 415 5.35 28.40 -11.33
CA LEU A 415 6.33 28.71 -10.28
C LEU A 415 7.35 27.56 -10.09
N PHE A 416 6.93 26.31 -10.21
CA PHE A 416 7.85 25.17 -10.16
C PHE A 416 8.80 25.15 -11.36
N GLU A 417 8.28 25.38 -12.57
CA GLU A 417 9.10 25.47 -13.79
C GLU A 417 10.12 26.61 -13.70
N GLU A 418 9.70 27.78 -13.24
CA GLU A 418 10.58 28.92 -12.99
C GLU A 418 11.69 28.58 -11.97
N ALA A 419 11.35 27.83 -10.92
CA ALA A 419 12.33 27.39 -9.93
C ALA A 419 13.36 26.43 -10.55
N PHE A 420 12.94 25.51 -11.42
CA PHE A 420 13.84 24.57 -12.10
C PHE A 420 14.87 25.30 -12.99
N GLU A 421 14.46 26.40 -13.62
CA GLU A 421 15.35 27.21 -14.46
C GLU A 421 16.28 28.11 -13.64
N LYS A 422 15.78 28.74 -12.58
CA LYS A 422 16.55 29.71 -11.78
C LYS A 422 17.52 29.06 -10.81
N TYR A 423 17.16 27.91 -10.23
CA TYR A 423 17.92 27.26 -9.16
C TYR A 423 18.30 25.81 -9.47
N PRO A 424 18.90 25.50 -10.65
CA PRO A 424 19.33 24.14 -10.93
C PRO A 424 20.43 23.71 -9.96
N ILE A 425 20.47 22.42 -9.61
CA ILE A 425 21.51 21.85 -8.75
C ILE A 425 22.88 22.15 -9.35
N SER A 426 23.80 22.66 -8.53
CA SER A 426 25.14 23.03 -8.97
C SER A 426 25.90 21.82 -9.53
N GLN A 427 26.66 22.04 -10.60
CA GLN A 427 27.47 21.01 -11.24
C GLN A 427 28.50 20.38 -10.29
N GLU A 428 28.95 21.13 -9.28
CA GLU A 428 29.82 20.62 -8.22
C GLU A 428 29.08 19.59 -7.35
N ASN A 429 27.86 19.92 -6.88
CA ASN A 429 27.08 19.01 -6.05
C ASN A 429 26.62 17.77 -6.83
N LEU A 430 26.26 17.91 -8.11
CA LEU A 430 25.96 16.75 -8.97
C LEU A 430 27.15 15.78 -9.08
N LYS A 431 28.39 16.30 -9.23
CA LYS A 431 29.59 15.46 -9.22
C LYS A 431 29.81 14.77 -7.89
N LYS A 432 29.59 15.46 -6.77
CA LYS A 432 29.71 14.86 -5.43
C LYS A 432 28.69 13.75 -5.22
N ILE A 433 27.44 13.97 -5.65
CA ILE A 433 26.36 12.96 -5.60
C ILE A 433 26.73 11.75 -6.46
N HIS A 434 27.24 11.95 -7.68
CA HIS A 434 27.65 10.84 -8.53
C HIS A 434 28.82 10.03 -7.93
N GLN A 435 29.81 10.71 -7.33
CA GLN A 435 30.89 10.02 -6.61
C GLN A 435 30.37 9.24 -5.40
N LEU A 436 29.40 9.80 -4.68
CA LEU A 436 28.73 9.13 -3.58
C LEU A 436 27.97 7.89 -4.05
N ASP A 437 27.24 7.97 -5.17
CA ASP A 437 26.54 6.84 -5.78
C ASP A 437 27.51 5.70 -6.12
N LEU A 438 28.62 6.00 -6.81
CA LEU A 438 29.65 5.01 -7.12
C LEU A 438 30.22 4.33 -5.87
N TRP A 439 30.47 5.10 -4.81
CA TRP A 439 30.96 4.57 -3.54
C TRP A 439 29.93 3.65 -2.86
N VAL A 440 28.65 4.06 -2.83
CA VAL A 440 27.56 3.28 -2.23
C VAL A 440 27.31 1.98 -3.02
N ILE A 441 27.46 2.01 -4.35
CA ILE A 441 27.40 0.82 -5.20
C ILE A 441 28.55 -0.14 -4.88
N GLU A 442 29.78 0.37 -4.80
CA GLU A 442 30.97 -0.47 -4.59
C GLU A 442 30.94 -1.16 -3.21
N LYS A 443 30.60 -0.41 -2.16
CA LYS A 443 30.68 -0.88 -0.77
C LYS A 443 29.41 -1.57 -0.28
N LEU A 444 28.25 -1.03 -0.61
CA LEU A 444 26.96 -1.46 -0.05
C LEU A 444 26.09 -2.21 -1.05
N ARG A 445 26.49 -2.23 -2.34
CA ARG A 445 25.70 -2.79 -3.45
C ARG A 445 24.30 -2.18 -3.56
N VAL A 446 24.18 -0.92 -3.18
CA VAL A 446 22.96 -0.11 -3.34
C VAL A 446 23.26 0.95 -4.39
N ALA A 447 22.34 1.16 -5.34
CA ALA A 447 22.47 2.16 -6.38
C ALA A 447 21.41 3.25 -6.25
N PHE A 448 21.74 4.47 -6.67
CA PHE A 448 20.78 5.56 -6.74
C PHE A 448 19.94 5.34 -8.01
N GLY A 449 18.68 4.94 -7.83
CA GLY A 449 17.80 4.76 -8.98
C GLY A 449 17.60 6.07 -9.74
N ASN A 450 17.54 6.00 -11.08
CA ASN A 450 17.31 7.18 -11.95
C ASN A 450 16.09 8.01 -11.51
N ARG A 451 15.05 7.35 -10.98
CA ARG A 451 13.86 8.00 -10.44
C ARG A 451 14.20 8.95 -9.29
N ILE A 452 15.03 8.52 -8.35
CA ILE A 452 15.44 9.33 -7.19
C ILE A 452 16.21 10.55 -7.66
N ILE A 453 17.11 10.37 -8.64
CA ILE A 453 17.89 11.48 -9.21
C ILE A 453 16.96 12.50 -9.91
N LYS A 454 15.99 12.03 -10.71
CA LYS A 454 14.98 12.90 -11.34
C LYS A 454 14.16 13.66 -10.30
N GLN A 455 13.67 12.97 -9.27
CA GLN A 455 12.91 13.61 -8.19
C GLN A 455 13.76 14.63 -7.44
N MET A 456 15.04 14.34 -7.19
CA MET A 456 15.96 15.30 -6.57
C MET A 456 16.15 16.55 -7.43
N SER A 457 16.29 16.40 -8.75
CA SER A 457 16.39 17.55 -9.67
C SER A 457 15.13 18.41 -9.75
N LEU A 458 13.96 17.87 -9.36
CA LEU A 458 12.71 18.63 -9.24
C LEU A 458 12.53 19.19 -7.82
N PHE A 459 12.93 18.44 -6.80
CA PHE A 459 12.75 18.81 -5.41
C PHE A 459 13.65 19.98 -4.97
N VAL A 460 14.95 19.89 -5.24
CA VAL A 460 15.95 20.84 -4.72
C VAL A 460 15.73 22.26 -5.24
N PRO A 461 15.48 22.51 -6.54
CA PRO A 461 15.27 23.88 -7.02
C PRO A 461 14.06 24.56 -6.36
N VAL A 462 12.96 23.83 -6.18
CA VAL A 462 11.76 24.34 -5.51
C VAL A 462 12.02 24.59 -4.03
N TYR A 463 12.76 23.70 -3.36
CA TYR A 463 13.17 23.92 -1.98
C TYR A 463 13.99 25.20 -1.80
N VAL A 464 14.91 25.49 -2.72
CA VAL A 464 15.69 26.74 -2.75
C VAL A 464 14.80 27.94 -3.05
N ALA A 465 13.88 27.83 -4.01
CA ALA A 465 12.93 28.89 -4.34
C ALA A 465 11.96 29.22 -3.19
N CYS A 466 11.71 28.27 -2.28
CA CYS A 466 10.96 28.50 -1.04
C CYS A 466 11.80 29.12 0.09
N GLY A 467 13.08 29.45 -0.16
CA GLY A 467 14.02 30.06 0.78
C GLY A 467 14.93 29.09 1.54
N GLY A 468 15.05 27.83 1.09
CA GLY A 468 15.97 26.83 1.65
C GLY A 468 17.39 26.88 1.06
N ASP A 469 18.35 26.19 1.70
CA ASP A 469 19.70 25.99 1.15
C ASP A 469 19.71 24.77 0.20
N GLU A 470 20.54 24.81 -0.85
CA GLU A 470 20.66 23.73 -1.83
C GLU A 470 21.14 22.44 -1.16
N LEU A 471 22.14 22.56 -0.26
CA LEU A 471 22.71 21.41 0.45
C LEU A 471 21.69 20.76 1.40
N ASP A 472 20.85 21.54 2.06
CA ASP A 472 19.82 21.01 2.96
C ASP A 472 18.76 20.21 2.17
N GLY A 473 18.39 20.68 0.98
CA GLY A 473 17.48 19.96 0.09
C GLY A 473 18.06 18.63 -0.40
N ILE A 474 19.34 18.63 -0.79
CA ILE A 474 20.06 17.40 -1.20
C ILE A 474 20.16 16.43 -0.03
N ASP A 475 20.57 16.94 1.14
CA ASP A 475 20.71 16.16 2.37
C ASP A 475 19.41 15.41 2.72
N TYR A 476 18.29 16.13 2.66
CA TYR A 476 16.98 15.58 2.97
C TYR A 476 16.59 14.43 2.02
N VAL A 477 16.81 14.59 0.71
CA VAL A 477 16.49 13.53 -0.28
C VAL A 477 17.40 12.32 -0.09
N LEU A 478 18.71 12.52 0.18
CA LEU A 478 19.64 11.43 0.45
C LEU A 478 19.24 10.64 1.70
N ALA A 479 18.96 11.33 2.81
CA ALA A 479 18.55 10.70 4.06
C ALA A 479 17.29 9.85 3.89
N THR A 480 16.25 10.42 3.28
CA THR A 480 14.92 9.82 3.27
C THR A 480 14.70 8.77 2.17
N LYS A 481 15.37 8.88 1.02
CA LYS A 481 15.19 7.95 -0.10
C LYS A 481 16.33 6.95 -0.28
N ILE A 482 17.55 7.32 0.07
CA ILE A 482 18.74 6.52 -0.22
C ILE A 482 19.22 5.80 1.03
N PHE A 483 19.60 6.56 2.06
CA PHE A 483 20.17 5.98 3.27
C PHE A 483 19.16 5.13 4.03
N ARG A 484 17.86 5.39 3.85
CA ARG A 484 16.81 4.50 4.34
C ARG A 484 16.91 3.07 3.85
N LYS A 485 17.40 2.82 2.62
CA LYS A 485 17.55 1.46 2.09
C LYS A 485 18.55 0.63 2.90
N PHE A 486 19.43 1.28 3.67
CA PHE A 486 20.40 0.59 4.52
C PHE A 486 19.76 -0.12 5.71
N GLU A 487 18.55 0.26 6.13
CA GLU A 487 17.78 -0.45 7.18
C GLU A 487 17.50 -1.91 6.82
N SER A 488 17.36 -2.22 5.52
CA SER A 488 17.09 -3.58 5.04
C SER A 488 18.34 -4.45 4.92
N LEU A 489 19.53 -3.85 5.01
CA LEU A 489 20.80 -4.56 4.91
C LEU A 489 21.22 -5.13 6.27
N ASN A 490 22.19 -6.06 6.27
CA ASN A 490 22.74 -6.60 7.51
C ASN A 490 23.63 -5.56 8.21
N LEU A 491 23.02 -4.70 9.02
CA LEU A 491 23.64 -3.55 9.69
C LEU A 491 24.84 -3.93 10.57
N ALA A 492 24.87 -5.14 11.15
CA ALA A 492 25.99 -5.60 11.99
C ALA A 492 27.31 -5.72 11.20
N MET A 493 27.23 -5.97 9.90
CA MET A 493 28.40 -6.03 9.01
C MET A 493 28.76 -4.69 8.38
N LEU A 494 27.95 -3.63 8.59
CA LEU A 494 28.09 -2.34 7.91
C LEU A 494 28.61 -1.21 8.80
N ARG A 495 28.96 -1.49 10.05
CA ARG A 495 29.29 -0.45 11.04
C ARG A 495 30.51 0.37 10.65
N ASP A 496 31.52 -0.27 10.08
CA ASP A 496 32.76 0.39 9.65
C ASP A 496 32.52 1.19 8.37
N GLU A 497 31.78 0.64 7.42
CA GLU A 497 31.36 1.32 6.18
C GLU A 497 30.51 2.55 6.47
N LEU A 498 29.55 2.47 7.41
CA LEU A 498 28.74 3.62 7.84
C LEU A 498 29.62 4.72 8.48
N LYS A 499 30.65 4.32 9.23
CA LYS A 499 31.60 5.28 9.81
C LYS A 499 32.44 5.96 8.74
N GLU A 500 32.96 5.19 7.77
CA GLU A 500 33.67 5.73 6.60
C GLU A 500 32.80 6.69 5.80
N LEU A 501 31.52 6.34 5.60
CA LEU A 501 30.55 7.18 4.90
C LEU A 501 30.33 8.51 5.60
N ILE A 502 30.15 8.53 6.93
CA ILE A 502 29.98 9.77 7.71
C ILE A 502 31.23 10.66 7.57
N VAL A 503 32.44 10.07 7.58
CA VAL A 503 33.69 10.82 7.40
C VAL A 503 33.79 11.37 5.97
N TYR A 504 33.45 10.56 4.97
CA TYR A 504 33.40 10.98 3.57
C TYR A 504 32.44 12.15 3.37
N MET A 505 31.22 12.06 3.91
CA MET A 505 30.21 13.11 3.81
C MET A 505 30.69 14.42 4.43
N ASN A 506 31.25 14.39 5.64
CA ASN A 506 31.80 15.58 6.30
C ASN A 506 32.98 16.20 5.53
N LYS A 507 33.75 15.40 4.78
CA LYS A 507 34.86 15.87 3.96
C LYS A 507 34.39 16.47 2.63
N SER A 508 33.41 15.84 1.98
CA SER A 508 32.95 16.22 0.63
C SER A 508 31.96 17.38 0.64
N PHE A 509 31.05 17.41 1.61
CA PHE A 509 29.98 18.43 1.71
C PHE A 509 30.24 19.48 2.81
N GLY A 510 31.26 19.28 3.64
CA GLY A 510 31.61 20.16 4.75
C GLY A 510 31.04 19.68 6.09
N LYS A 511 31.72 20.03 7.18
CA LYS A 511 31.35 19.59 8.53
C LYS A 511 30.02 20.22 8.95
N GLY A 512 29.05 19.38 9.33
CA GLY A 512 27.77 19.82 9.88
C GLY A 512 26.79 20.43 8.89
N LYS A 513 27.03 20.27 7.57
CA LYS A 513 26.10 20.68 6.51
C LYS A 513 25.02 19.64 6.23
N MET A 514 25.38 18.35 6.21
CA MET A 514 24.45 17.24 5.92
C MET A 514 23.87 16.65 7.22
N LYS A 515 23.15 17.46 7.99
CA LYS A 515 22.68 17.10 9.33
C LYS A 515 21.72 15.91 9.32
N GLU A 516 20.72 15.93 8.46
CA GLU A 516 19.67 14.90 8.40
C GLU A 516 20.29 13.54 8.07
N SER A 517 21.15 13.48 7.06
CA SER A 517 21.84 12.25 6.69
C SER A 517 22.78 11.77 7.78
N ILE A 518 23.56 12.67 8.40
CA ILE A 518 24.50 12.28 9.46
C ILE A 518 23.73 11.74 10.67
N GLU A 519 22.68 12.42 11.11
CA GLU A 519 21.84 11.97 12.23
C GLU A 519 21.19 10.63 11.93
N TYR A 520 20.69 10.45 10.70
CA TYR A 520 20.11 9.19 10.24
C TYR A 520 21.13 8.04 10.25
N LEU A 521 22.31 8.24 9.67
CA LEU A 521 23.40 7.25 9.65
C LEU A 521 23.91 6.93 11.07
N GLU A 522 23.98 7.94 11.95
CA GLU A 522 24.33 7.72 13.36
C GLU A 522 23.27 6.93 14.12
N ARG A 523 21.98 7.16 13.83
CA ARG A 523 20.87 6.38 14.39
C ARG A 523 20.97 4.93 13.98
N LEU A 524 21.21 4.65 12.69
CA LEU A 524 21.44 3.28 12.19
C LEU A 524 22.61 2.61 12.90
N ARG A 525 23.70 3.36 13.14
CA ARG A 525 24.87 2.86 13.87
C ARG A 525 24.58 2.58 15.36
N LYS A 526 23.63 3.29 15.98
CA LYS A 526 23.27 3.11 17.40
C LYS A 526 22.30 1.96 17.63
N LEU A 527 21.50 1.60 16.62
CA LEU A 527 20.52 0.52 16.71
C LEU A 527 21.17 -0.87 16.87
N PHE A 528 22.47 -1.03 16.54
CA PHE A 528 23.18 -2.33 16.62
C PHE A 528 24.64 -2.24 17.09
#